data_AF-A0A812LD58-F1
#
_entry.id   AF-A0A812LD58-F1
#
_cell.length_a   1.000
_cell.length_b   1.000
_cell.length_c   1.000
_cell.angle_alpha   90.00
_cell.angle_beta   90.00
_cell.angle_gamma   90.00
#
_symmetry.space_group_name_H-M   'P 1'
#
loop_
_entity.id
_entity.type
_entity.pdbx_description
1 polymer ?
#
loop_
_entity_poly.entity_id
_entity_poly.type
_entity_poly.pdbx_seq_one_letter_code
_entity_poly.pdbx_strand_id
1 'polypeptide(L)'
;MPASLSPVSVLPVESLEGAEESGSQATPESDKMHESLFIDSCSEHLAFGRKETSRRLAFLDVGCINPTEDSLTVEGLISMGAFLKNSESLLVLWDETYVARLWCMFEMAAFLRSKGLGVGTGKCLVVWPVFVGPALLVGQLAASIFIIATLRFSHAGLYAHLIFQATVAFPSFLLLAYVVLAHYHNVEVVQEQVGSFSIKDSACYCCSHSHVKDGVEMICDRVVIVRCIEAWFGSVEHFETAVRGEVRRAMVHQLANNVFSYWRIVQALAPTMWLHMDLLAPDFTVHLSLVACTYVFTLLPIVALICLRICYGLRKFFRGSQCCKILLSTVPLAVGILTYAIFFYVDKILLPHLLDVQYFHSDPVPRTAIVLGISSVATVLLWLCLPSM
;
A
#
# COMPACT_ATOMS: atom_id res chain seq x y z
N MET A 1 -48.63 20.27 -13.78
CA MET A 1 -48.18 20.59 -15.15
C MET A 1 -46.69 20.31 -15.20
N PRO A 2 -46.22 19.22 -15.84
CA PRO A 2 -44.79 18.98 -15.98
C PRO A 2 -44.28 19.79 -17.18
N ALA A 3 -43.20 20.55 -16.96
CA ALA A 3 -42.52 21.28 -18.01
C ALA A 3 -41.87 20.28 -18.99
N SER A 4 -42.22 20.42 -20.25
CA SER A 4 -41.62 19.69 -21.37
C SER A 4 -40.16 20.11 -21.52
N LEU A 5 -39.24 19.20 -21.22
CA LEU A 5 -37.83 19.32 -21.59
C LEU A 5 -37.72 19.16 -23.11
N SER A 6 -37.17 20.18 -23.75
CA SER A 6 -36.78 20.18 -25.16
C SER A 6 -35.64 19.19 -25.40
N PRO A 7 -35.62 18.47 -26.54
CA PRO A 7 -34.54 17.55 -26.87
C PRO A 7 -33.27 18.34 -27.20
N VAL A 8 -32.18 18.04 -26.49
CA VAL A 8 -30.83 18.48 -26.84
C VAL A 8 -30.45 17.78 -28.14
N SER A 9 -30.13 18.57 -29.17
CA SER A 9 -29.64 18.10 -30.47
C SER A 9 -28.24 17.50 -30.31
N VAL A 10 -28.19 16.17 -30.26
CA VAL A 10 -26.96 15.40 -30.38
C VAL A 10 -26.44 15.58 -31.82
N LEU A 11 -25.24 16.15 -31.96
CA LEU A 11 -24.52 16.19 -33.23
C LEU A 11 -24.34 14.76 -33.76
N PRO A 12 -24.66 14.47 -35.03
CA PRO A 12 -24.44 13.15 -35.59
C PRO A 12 -22.94 12.91 -35.74
N VAL A 13 -22.44 11.90 -35.02
CA VAL A 13 -21.11 11.31 -35.26
C VAL A 13 -21.27 10.30 -36.41
N GLU A 14 -21.55 10.82 -37.60
CA GLU A 14 -21.38 10.08 -38.87
C GLU A 14 -20.05 10.53 -39.47
N SER A 15 -18.96 9.85 -39.12
CA SER A 15 -17.67 9.88 -39.86
C SER A 15 -16.59 8.96 -39.28
N LEU A 16 -16.96 7.80 -38.71
CA LEU A 16 -15.98 6.75 -38.37
C LEU A 16 -16.31 5.36 -38.94
N GLU A 17 -17.31 5.25 -39.82
CA GLU A 17 -17.57 4.04 -40.61
C GLU A 17 -17.33 4.36 -42.09
N GLY A 18 -16.09 4.19 -42.56
CA GLY A 18 -15.74 4.48 -43.95
C GLY A 18 -14.25 4.39 -44.28
N ALA A 19 -13.64 3.23 -44.02
CA ALA A 19 -12.37 2.80 -44.63
C ALA A 19 -12.29 1.26 -44.48
N GLU A 20 -13.08 0.52 -45.25
CA GLU A 20 -12.68 -0.18 -46.49
C GLU A 20 -11.48 -1.12 -46.36
N GLU A 21 -11.81 -2.42 -46.46
CA GLU A 21 -10.99 -3.41 -47.15
C GLU A 21 -10.56 -2.87 -48.52
N SER A 22 -9.30 -2.45 -48.64
CA SER A 22 -8.62 -2.42 -49.93
C SER A 22 -7.17 -2.84 -49.75
N GLY A 23 -6.83 -3.96 -50.38
CA GLY A 23 -5.47 -4.47 -50.41
C GLY A 23 -4.56 -3.48 -51.15
N SER A 24 -3.69 -2.81 -50.40
CA SER A 24 -2.56 -2.06 -50.94
C SER A 24 -1.36 -2.27 -50.02
N GLN A 25 -0.27 -2.78 -50.58
CA GLN A 25 1.02 -2.92 -49.91
C GLN A 25 1.55 -1.52 -49.59
N ALA A 26 1.39 -1.07 -48.35
CA ALA A 26 1.98 0.16 -47.81
C ALA A 26 3.14 -0.18 -46.86
N THR A 27 4.25 0.53 -47.06
CA THR A 27 5.54 0.39 -46.37
C THR A 27 5.53 0.90 -44.92
N PRO A 28 6.28 0.29 -43.98
CA PRO A 28 6.12 0.46 -42.53
C PRO A 28 6.83 1.68 -41.91
N GLU A 29 6.86 2.83 -42.59
CA GLU A 29 7.67 3.99 -42.16
C GLU A 29 6.91 5.26 -41.74
N SER A 30 5.61 5.40 -42.02
CA SER A 30 4.88 6.66 -41.74
C SER A 30 4.14 6.72 -40.39
N ASP A 31 3.85 5.59 -39.74
CA ASP A 31 3.11 5.56 -38.46
C ASP A 31 3.96 5.87 -37.23
N LYS A 32 5.28 5.99 -37.38
CA LYS A 32 6.18 6.36 -36.26
C LYS A 32 6.31 7.86 -36.03
N MET A 33 5.80 8.71 -36.94
CA MET A 33 6.08 10.15 -36.92
C MET A 33 5.04 10.97 -36.14
N HIS A 34 3.83 10.45 -35.94
CA HIS A 34 2.81 11.12 -35.11
C HIS A 34 2.87 10.75 -33.62
N GLU A 35 3.47 9.61 -33.27
CA GLU A 35 3.63 9.18 -31.87
C GLU A 35 4.87 9.82 -31.20
N SER A 36 5.85 10.29 -31.98
CA SER A 36 7.06 10.96 -31.45
C SER A 36 6.85 12.44 -31.11
N LEU A 37 5.89 13.12 -31.73
CA LEU A 37 5.71 14.58 -31.58
C LEU A 37 5.04 15.02 -30.28
N PHE A 38 4.39 14.10 -29.54
CA PHE A 38 3.69 14.44 -28.29
C PHE A 38 4.55 14.28 -27.03
N ILE A 39 5.66 13.55 -27.09
CA ILE A 39 6.56 13.35 -25.93
C ILE A 39 7.66 14.42 -25.87
N ASP A 40 8.05 15.02 -27.00
CA ASP A 40 9.16 15.98 -27.06
C ASP A 40 8.81 17.36 -26.46
N SER A 41 7.53 17.77 -26.45
CA SER A 41 7.15 19.12 -25.99
C SER A 41 7.25 19.34 -24.46
N CYS A 42 7.49 18.30 -23.66
CA CYS A 42 7.70 18.44 -22.20
C CYS A 42 9.16 18.24 -21.74
N SER A 43 10.11 17.95 -22.64
CA SER A 43 11.45 17.46 -22.26
C SER A 43 12.61 18.43 -22.57
N GLU A 44 12.40 19.50 -23.32
CA GLU A 44 13.49 20.19 -24.04
C GLU A 44 14.25 21.33 -23.31
N HIS A 45 14.42 21.29 -21.98
CA HIS A 45 15.12 22.41 -21.30
C HIS A 45 16.25 22.15 -20.30
N LEU A 46 16.79 20.94 -20.13
CA LEU A 46 17.98 20.77 -19.27
C LEU A 46 18.97 19.72 -19.80
N ALA A 47 19.96 20.16 -20.57
CA ALA A 47 21.12 19.34 -20.94
C ALA A 47 22.41 19.94 -20.35
N PHE A 48 22.86 19.40 -19.21
CA PHE A 48 24.24 19.55 -18.75
C PHE A 48 24.74 18.29 -18.00
N GLY A 49 25.31 17.35 -18.76
CA GLY A 49 26.55 16.65 -18.40
C GLY A 49 26.69 15.97 -17.03
N ARG A 50 25.62 15.42 -16.46
CA ARG A 50 25.69 14.46 -15.34
C ARG A 50 25.03 13.17 -15.79
N LYS A 51 25.47 12.02 -15.28
CA LYS A 51 24.79 10.72 -15.45
C LYS A 51 23.40 10.87 -14.83
N GLU A 52 22.48 11.40 -15.62
CA GLU A 52 21.21 11.91 -15.16
C GLU A 52 20.43 10.69 -14.70
N THR A 53 20.22 10.59 -13.39
CA THR A 53 19.27 9.65 -12.84
C THR A 53 17.97 9.90 -13.61
N SER A 54 17.60 8.97 -14.49
CA SER A 54 16.40 9.04 -15.32
C SER A 54 15.28 9.62 -14.48
N ARG A 55 14.85 10.85 -14.82
CA ARG A 55 13.79 11.52 -14.07
C ARG A 55 12.54 10.67 -14.25
N ARG A 56 12.03 10.13 -13.15
CA ARG A 56 10.74 9.44 -13.18
C ARG A 56 9.67 10.50 -13.39
N LEU A 57 9.05 10.50 -14.56
CA LEU A 57 7.88 11.31 -14.85
C LEU A 57 6.66 10.62 -14.21
N ALA A 58 5.84 11.40 -13.52
CA ALA A 58 4.60 10.94 -12.94
C ALA A 58 3.45 11.71 -13.57
N PHE A 59 2.47 10.97 -14.09
CA PHE A 59 1.20 11.53 -14.53
C PHE A 59 0.25 11.56 -13.34
N LEU A 60 -0.38 12.70 -13.08
CA LEU A 60 -1.39 12.88 -12.04
C LEU A 60 -2.64 13.45 -12.68
N ASP A 61 -3.70 12.65 -12.72
CA ASP A 61 -5.01 12.99 -13.29
C ASP A 61 -5.49 14.40 -12.92
N VAL A 62 -5.49 14.74 -11.62
CA VAL A 62 -5.94 16.02 -11.08
C VAL A 62 -5.11 17.21 -11.57
N GLY A 63 -3.82 16.99 -11.86
CA GLY A 63 -2.90 18.05 -12.31
C GLY A 63 -2.77 18.15 -13.82
N CYS A 64 -3.00 17.05 -14.54
CA CYS A 64 -2.76 16.95 -15.97
C CYS A 64 -4.02 17.12 -16.82
N ILE A 65 -5.21 16.95 -16.25
CA ILE A 65 -6.48 17.20 -16.94
C ILE A 65 -7.02 18.53 -16.47
N ASN A 66 -7.09 19.52 -17.36
CA ASN A 66 -7.60 20.84 -17.02
C ASN A 66 -9.14 20.80 -16.84
N PRO A 67 -9.68 20.96 -15.62
CA PRO A 67 -11.11 20.82 -15.38
C PRO A 67 -11.91 22.09 -15.69
N THR A 68 -11.25 23.16 -16.17
CA THR A 68 -11.92 24.45 -16.47
C THR A 68 -12.37 24.58 -17.92
N GLU A 69 -11.84 23.75 -18.82
CA GLU A 69 -12.12 23.82 -20.25
C GLU A 69 -12.63 22.46 -20.75
N ASP A 70 -13.86 22.44 -21.27
CA ASP A 70 -14.55 21.20 -21.63
C ASP A 70 -13.85 20.46 -22.78
N SER A 71 -13.29 21.19 -23.75
CA SER A 71 -12.54 20.64 -24.89
C SER A 71 -11.29 19.88 -24.41
N LEU A 72 -10.48 20.52 -23.56
CA LEU A 72 -9.28 19.91 -22.98
C LEU A 72 -9.61 18.78 -22.01
N THR A 73 -10.75 18.86 -21.34
CA THR A 73 -11.25 17.76 -20.51
C THR A 73 -11.52 16.54 -21.38
N VAL A 74 -12.27 16.69 -22.47
CA VAL A 74 -12.55 15.58 -23.40
C VAL A 74 -11.27 15.04 -24.03
N GLU A 75 -10.36 15.89 -24.48
CA GLU A 75 -9.07 15.48 -25.03
C GLU A 75 -8.20 14.74 -24.00
N GLY A 76 -8.17 15.22 -22.76
CA GLY A 76 -7.49 14.57 -21.64
C GLY A 76 -8.08 13.20 -21.30
N LEU A 77 -9.41 13.10 -21.30
CA LEU A 77 -10.14 11.84 -21.07
C LEU A 77 -9.83 10.81 -22.17
N ILE A 78 -9.78 11.24 -23.44
CA ILE A 78 -9.42 10.38 -24.57
C ILE A 78 -7.95 9.95 -24.48
N SER A 79 -7.06 10.88 -24.11
CA SER A 79 -5.61 10.65 -23.99
C SER A 79 -5.24 9.73 -22.81
N MET A 80 -6.12 9.58 -21.81
CA MET A 80 -5.90 8.72 -20.64
C MET A 80 -5.49 7.30 -21.03
N GLY A 81 -6.11 6.76 -22.06
CA GLY A 81 -5.78 5.43 -22.57
C GLY A 81 -4.32 5.31 -23.01
N ALA A 82 -3.80 6.32 -23.71
CA ALA A 82 -2.41 6.36 -24.13
C ALA A 82 -1.46 6.47 -22.92
N PHE A 83 -1.80 7.30 -21.92
CA PHE A 83 -1.02 7.40 -20.68
C PHE A 83 -0.97 6.07 -19.94
N LEU A 84 -2.10 5.38 -19.74
CA LEU A 84 -2.14 4.09 -19.05
C LEU A 84 -1.38 2.99 -19.81
N LYS A 85 -1.43 3.00 -21.15
CA LYS A 85 -0.67 2.06 -22.00
C LYS A 85 0.84 2.30 -21.87
N ASN A 86 1.27 3.56 -21.92
CA ASN A 86 2.69 3.93 -21.90
C ASN A 86 3.31 4.00 -20.49
N SER A 87 2.50 4.11 -19.43
CA SER A 87 3.00 4.18 -18.05
C SER A 87 3.67 2.87 -17.61
N GLU A 88 4.89 2.92 -17.05
CA GLU A 88 5.58 1.71 -16.57
C GLU A 88 4.93 1.09 -15.33
N SER A 89 4.34 1.93 -14.48
CA SER A 89 3.70 1.55 -13.22
C SER A 89 2.51 2.42 -12.89
N LEU A 90 1.53 1.88 -12.18
CA LEU A 90 0.38 2.60 -11.64
C LEU A 90 0.42 2.55 -10.11
N LEU A 91 0.49 3.72 -9.47
CA LEU A 91 0.34 3.88 -8.03
C LEU A 91 -1.11 4.25 -7.71
N VAL A 92 -1.80 3.40 -6.97
CA VAL A 92 -3.17 3.64 -6.52
C VAL A 92 -3.18 3.97 -5.04
N LEU A 93 -3.57 5.19 -4.69
CA LEU A 93 -3.84 5.58 -3.31
C LEU A 93 -5.26 5.13 -2.95
N TRP A 94 -5.35 4.03 -2.21
CA TRP A 94 -6.60 3.35 -1.94
C TRP A 94 -7.24 3.81 -0.62
N ASP A 95 -8.54 4.07 -0.68
CA ASP A 95 -9.44 4.31 0.45
C ASP A 95 -10.71 3.46 0.29
N GLU A 96 -11.57 3.45 1.32
CA GLU A 96 -12.81 2.66 1.33
C GLU A 96 -13.81 3.06 0.22
N THR A 97 -13.69 4.27 -0.36
CA THR A 97 -14.56 4.77 -1.42
C THR A 97 -14.02 4.51 -2.83
N TYR A 98 -12.78 4.03 -2.95
CA TYR A 98 -12.09 3.83 -4.23
C TYR A 98 -12.88 2.92 -5.17
N VAL A 99 -13.37 1.79 -4.64
CA VAL A 99 -14.11 0.78 -5.42
C VAL A 99 -15.48 1.30 -5.88
N ALA A 100 -16.06 2.26 -5.15
CA ALA A 100 -17.32 2.85 -5.52
C ALA A 100 -17.18 3.81 -6.72
N ARG A 101 -15.98 4.34 -7.02
CA ARG A 101 -15.77 5.33 -8.09
C ARG A 101 -15.55 4.63 -9.43
N LEU A 102 -16.42 4.91 -10.41
CA LEU A 102 -16.34 4.30 -11.75
C LEU A 102 -15.01 4.58 -12.44
N TRP A 103 -14.57 5.84 -12.40
CA TRP A 103 -13.33 6.30 -13.03
C TRP A 103 -12.11 5.52 -12.51
N CYS A 104 -11.98 5.42 -11.18
CA CYS A 104 -10.90 4.71 -10.52
C CYS A 104 -10.83 3.23 -10.90
N MET A 105 -11.97 2.54 -10.95
CA MET A 105 -12.03 1.14 -11.36
C MET A 105 -11.73 0.96 -12.85
N PHE A 106 -12.13 1.91 -13.69
CA PHE A 106 -11.78 1.95 -15.11
C PHE A 106 -10.27 2.08 -15.32
N GLU A 107 -9.60 3.03 -14.66
CA GLU A 107 -8.15 3.24 -14.79
C GLU A 107 -7.36 1.99 -14.40
N MET A 108 -7.70 1.37 -13.28
CA MET A 108 -7.01 0.16 -12.80
C MET A 108 -7.21 -1.02 -13.77
N ALA A 109 -8.44 -1.22 -14.26
CA ALA A 109 -8.73 -2.28 -15.22
C ALA A 109 -8.04 -2.04 -16.56
N ALA A 110 -8.08 -0.81 -17.08
CA ALA A 110 -7.46 -0.43 -18.35
C ALA A 110 -5.93 -0.58 -18.29
N PHE A 111 -5.31 -0.19 -17.17
CA PHE A 111 -3.89 -0.41 -16.93
C PHE A 111 -3.52 -1.89 -16.89
N LEU A 112 -4.27 -2.71 -16.14
CA LEU A 112 -4.00 -4.15 -16.08
C LEU A 112 -4.18 -4.83 -17.44
N ARG A 113 -5.18 -4.42 -18.22
CA ARG A 113 -5.40 -4.89 -19.59
C ARG A 113 -4.26 -4.51 -20.52
N SER A 114 -3.76 -3.26 -20.45
CA SER A 114 -2.69 -2.78 -21.32
C SER A 114 -1.33 -3.45 -21.05
N LYS A 115 -1.07 -3.87 -19.81
CA LYS A 115 0.16 -4.58 -19.42
C LYS A 115 0.11 -6.09 -19.64
N GLY A 116 -1.07 -6.63 -19.91
CA GLY A 116 -1.29 -8.06 -20.06
C GLY A 116 -1.19 -8.82 -18.74
N LEU A 117 -1.76 -10.02 -18.72
CA LEU A 117 -1.95 -10.85 -17.52
C LEU A 117 -0.75 -11.73 -17.19
N GLY A 118 0.44 -11.35 -17.63
CA GLY A 118 1.66 -12.12 -17.42
C GLY A 118 2.08 -12.20 -15.94
N VAL A 119 2.98 -13.13 -15.63
CA VAL A 119 3.53 -13.37 -14.28
C VAL A 119 4.23 -12.14 -13.65
N GLY A 120 4.35 -11.03 -14.38
CA GLY A 120 4.96 -9.77 -13.94
C GLY A 120 4.00 -8.63 -13.56
N THR A 121 2.70 -8.70 -13.86
CA THR A 121 1.79 -7.53 -13.77
C THR A 121 1.68 -6.98 -12.34
N GLY A 122 1.85 -7.83 -11.33
CA GLY A 122 1.86 -7.43 -9.92
C GLY A 122 3.03 -6.50 -9.53
N LYS A 123 4.09 -6.38 -10.35
CA LYS A 123 5.19 -5.45 -10.09
C LYS A 123 4.89 -4.02 -10.55
N CYS A 124 4.01 -3.88 -11.54
CA CYS A 124 3.67 -2.59 -12.13
C CYS A 124 2.51 -1.89 -11.43
N LEU A 125 1.59 -2.64 -10.81
CA LEU A 125 0.51 -2.07 -10.00
C LEU A 125 0.91 -2.04 -8.52
N VAL A 126 0.98 -0.85 -7.94
CA VAL A 126 1.22 -0.64 -6.50
C VAL A 126 -0.04 -0.04 -5.89
N VAL A 127 -0.70 -0.77 -5.00
CA VAL A 127 -1.86 -0.25 -4.26
C VAL A 127 -1.43 0.12 -2.85
N TRP A 128 -1.56 1.40 -2.50
CA TRP A 128 -1.13 1.95 -1.22
C TRP A 128 -2.33 2.49 -0.45
N PRO A 129 -2.70 1.86 0.68
CA PRO A 129 -3.75 2.40 1.52
C PRO A 129 -3.36 3.73 2.16
N VAL A 130 -4.28 4.68 2.19
CA VAL A 130 -4.05 6.01 2.78
C VAL A 130 -3.76 5.97 4.28
N PHE A 131 -4.25 4.97 5.02
CA PHE A 131 -4.02 4.86 6.47
C PHE A 131 -2.62 4.34 6.83
N VAL A 132 -1.82 3.85 5.87
CA VAL A 132 -0.48 3.27 6.15
C VAL A 132 0.43 4.31 6.79
N GLY A 133 0.42 5.55 6.30
CA GLY A 133 1.23 6.64 6.88
C GLY A 133 0.94 6.84 8.38
N PRO A 134 -0.31 7.11 8.77
CA PRO A 134 -0.72 7.18 10.17
C PRO A 134 -0.35 5.92 10.98
N ALA A 135 -0.54 4.73 10.44
CA ALA A 135 -0.19 3.48 11.13
C ALA A 135 1.31 3.36 11.41
N LEU A 136 2.16 3.68 10.43
CA LEU A 136 3.62 3.68 10.59
C LEU A 136 4.06 4.74 11.61
N LEU A 137 3.44 5.92 11.61
CA LEU A 137 3.72 6.98 12.59
C LEU A 137 3.36 6.53 14.02
N VAL A 138 2.16 5.97 14.22
CA VAL A 138 1.73 5.44 15.52
C VAL A 138 2.66 4.31 15.98
N GLY A 139 3.05 3.40 15.06
CA GLY A 139 3.97 2.32 15.38
C GLY A 139 5.37 2.81 15.75
N GLN A 140 5.88 3.82 15.06
CA GLN A 140 7.17 4.43 15.39
C GLN A 140 7.13 5.14 16.75
N LEU A 141 6.07 5.89 17.05
CA LEU A 141 5.87 6.51 18.36
C LEU A 141 5.81 5.45 19.46
N ALA A 142 5.04 4.38 19.26
CA ALA A 142 4.96 3.26 20.20
C ALA A 142 6.34 2.61 20.45
N ALA A 143 7.09 2.34 19.40
CA ALA A 143 8.43 1.75 19.48
C ALA A 143 9.43 2.69 20.19
N SER A 144 9.38 4.00 19.90
CA SER A 144 10.25 4.99 20.52
C SER A 144 9.96 5.11 22.02
N ILE A 145 8.68 5.21 22.39
CA ILE A 145 8.23 5.22 23.79
C ILE A 145 8.69 3.97 24.53
N PHE A 146 8.48 2.80 23.91
CA PHE A 146 8.88 1.52 24.47
C PHE A 146 10.38 1.46 24.72
N ILE A 147 11.19 1.95 23.79
CA ILE A 147 12.64 1.95 23.92
C ILE A 147 13.14 2.96 24.94
N ILE A 148 12.59 4.17 24.98
CA ILE A 148 12.93 5.16 26.02
C ILE A 148 12.60 4.61 27.40
N ALA A 149 11.43 4.00 27.56
CA ALA A 149 11.02 3.33 28.79
C ALA A 149 12.01 2.22 29.17
N THR A 150 12.41 1.40 28.20
CA THR A 150 13.35 0.29 28.43
C THR A 150 14.70 0.79 28.92
N LEU A 151 15.24 1.83 28.28
CA LEU A 151 16.56 2.37 28.63
C LEU A 151 16.54 3.10 29.97
N ARG A 152 15.52 3.93 30.24
CA ARG A 152 15.44 4.75 31.46
C ARG A 152 15.13 3.95 32.72
N PHE A 153 14.33 2.89 32.60
CA PHE A 153 13.91 2.07 33.73
C PHE A 153 14.62 0.71 33.76
N SER A 154 15.73 0.55 33.04
CA SER A 154 16.54 -0.67 33.06
C SER A 154 17.14 -0.95 34.45
N HIS A 155 17.37 0.10 35.25
CA HIS A 155 17.87 0.00 36.63
C HIS A 155 16.76 -0.18 37.67
N ALA A 156 15.49 0.00 37.30
CA ALA A 156 14.38 -0.31 38.18
C ALA A 156 14.25 -1.84 38.32
N GLY A 157 13.77 -2.32 39.46
CA GLY A 157 13.47 -3.75 39.62
C GLY A 157 12.53 -4.25 38.50
N LEU A 158 12.69 -5.52 38.10
CA LEU A 158 11.97 -6.13 36.96
C LEU A 158 10.46 -5.82 36.95
N TYR A 159 9.80 -5.90 38.11
CA TYR A 159 8.37 -5.61 38.23
C TYR A 159 8.00 -4.16 37.89
N ALA A 160 8.77 -3.18 38.39
CA ALA A 160 8.52 -1.78 38.10
C ALA A 160 8.73 -1.46 36.61
N HIS A 161 9.74 -2.06 36.00
CA HIS A 161 10.01 -1.96 34.57
C HIS A 161 8.84 -2.48 33.73
N LEU A 162 8.34 -3.68 34.03
CA LEU A 162 7.22 -4.29 33.32
C LEU A 162 5.92 -3.49 33.47
N ILE A 163 5.60 -3.02 34.69
CA ILE A 163 4.41 -2.20 34.93
C ILE A 163 4.47 -0.89 34.14
N PHE A 164 5.63 -0.23 34.14
CA PHE A 164 5.80 1.04 33.42
C PHE A 164 5.69 0.84 31.91
N GLN A 165 6.36 -0.16 31.34
CA GLN A 165 6.22 -0.53 29.92
C GLN A 165 4.76 -0.86 29.56
N ALA A 166 4.09 -1.66 30.39
CA ALA A 166 2.69 -2.02 30.20
C ALA A 166 1.76 -0.80 30.32
N THR A 167 2.13 0.25 31.05
CA THR A 167 1.28 1.44 31.19
C THR A 167 1.47 2.40 30.02
N VAL A 168 2.72 2.64 29.60
CA VAL A 168 3.03 3.70 28.62
C VAL A 168 2.98 3.18 27.17
N ALA A 169 3.48 1.98 26.89
CA ALA A 169 3.55 1.48 25.52
C ALA A 169 2.28 0.73 25.09
N PHE A 170 1.54 0.14 26.03
CA PHE A 170 0.35 -0.66 25.74
C PHE A 170 -0.74 0.11 24.97
N PRO A 171 -1.12 1.36 25.33
CA PRO A 171 -2.16 2.07 24.60
C PRO A 171 -1.78 2.32 23.13
N SER A 172 -0.51 2.65 22.87
CA SER A 172 -0.01 2.90 21.51
C SER A 172 0.03 1.62 20.67
N PHE A 173 0.49 0.50 21.24
CA PHE A 173 0.48 -0.77 20.52
C PHE A 173 -0.93 -1.35 20.36
N LEU A 174 -1.83 -1.11 21.31
CA LEU A 174 -3.24 -1.49 21.18
C LEU A 174 -3.92 -0.71 20.05
N LEU A 175 -3.67 0.60 19.97
CA LEU A 175 -4.15 1.44 18.87
C LEU A 175 -3.59 0.96 17.53
N LEU A 176 -2.29 0.65 17.46
CA LEU A 176 -1.67 0.10 16.25
C LEU A 176 -2.33 -1.22 15.83
N ALA A 177 -2.50 -2.15 16.76
CA ALA A 177 -3.16 -3.44 16.51
C ALA A 177 -4.60 -3.25 16.01
N TYR A 178 -5.35 -2.32 16.61
CA TYR A 178 -6.70 -1.97 16.19
C TYR A 178 -6.73 -1.42 14.75
N VAL A 179 -5.84 -0.47 14.41
CA VAL A 179 -5.76 0.12 13.06
C VAL A 179 -5.41 -0.95 12.01
N VAL A 180 -4.46 -1.83 12.32
CA VAL A 180 -4.07 -2.95 11.44
C VAL A 180 -5.21 -3.96 11.25
N LEU A 181 -5.95 -4.29 12.31
CA LEU A 181 -7.12 -5.16 12.21
C LEU A 181 -8.25 -4.52 11.39
N ALA A 182 -8.54 -3.24 11.64
CA ALA A 182 -9.51 -2.47 10.87
C ALA A 182 -9.14 -2.45 9.38
N HIS A 183 -7.86 -2.30 9.05
CA HIS A 183 -7.39 -2.43 7.67
C HIS A 183 -7.72 -3.79 7.06
N TYR A 184 -7.31 -4.90 7.68
CA TYR A 184 -7.55 -6.22 7.10
C TYR A 184 -9.04 -6.55 6.98
N HIS A 185 -9.86 -5.99 7.88
CA HIS A 185 -11.31 -6.04 7.71
C HIS A 185 -11.77 -5.24 6.48
N ASN A 186 -11.26 -4.03 6.27
CA ASN A 186 -11.59 -3.25 5.08
C ASN A 186 -11.13 -3.92 3.78
N VAL A 187 -10.02 -4.67 3.79
CA VAL A 187 -9.59 -5.50 2.65
C VAL A 187 -10.62 -6.57 2.32
N GLU A 188 -11.22 -7.21 3.34
CA GLU A 188 -12.30 -8.18 3.15
C GLU A 188 -13.57 -7.51 2.59
N VAL A 189 -13.98 -6.36 3.14
CA VAL A 189 -15.12 -5.59 2.64
C VAL A 189 -14.90 -5.20 1.18
N VAL A 190 -13.70 -4.74 0.83
CA VAL A 190 -13.36 -4.41 -0.55
C VAL A 190 -13.35 -5.61 -1.47
N GLN A 191 -12.86 -6.76 -1.01
CA GLN A 191 -12.92 -7.99 -1.78
C GLN A 191 -14.37 -8.36 -2.13
N GLU A 192 -15.30 -8.16 -1.19
CA GLU A 192 -16.73 -8.35 -1.41
C GLU A 192 -17.30 -7.31 -2.38
N GLN A 193 -17.05 -6.01 -2.15
CA GLN A 193 -17.52 -4.90 -2.98
C GLN A 193 -17.05 -5.02 -4.44
N VAL A 194 -15.77 -5.35 -4.68
CA VAL A 194 -15.26 -5.58 -6.04
C VAL A 194 -15.85 -6.85 -6.65
N GLY A 195 -16.11 -7.87 -5.82
CA GLY A 195 -16.76 -9.10 -6.25
C GLY A 195 -18.18 -8.90 -6.76
N SER A 196 -18.89 -7.91 -6.21
CA SER A 196 -20.24 -7.51 -6.63
C SER A 196 -20.25 -6.19 -7.42
N PHE A 197 -19.10 -5.73 -7.92
CA PHE A 197 -19.00 -4.45 -8.61
C PHE A 197 -19.92 -4.40 -9.83
N SER A 198 -20.58 -3.27 -10.06
CA SER A 198 -21.49 -3.03 -11.17
C SER A 198 -21.37 -1.57 -11.59
N ILE A 199 -21.29 -1.30 -12.90
CA ILE A 199 -21.23 0.07 -13.42
C ILE A 199 -22.45 0.84 -12.96
N LYS A 200 -23.64 0.23 -12.95
CA LYS A 200 -24.89 0.89 -12.58
C LYS A 200 -24.85 1.44 -11.15
N ASP A 201 -24.20 0.71 -10.24
CA ASP A 201 -24.14 1.05 -8.81
C ASP A 201 -22.91 1.91 -8.44
N SER A 202 -21.96 2.07 -9.37
CA SER A 202 -20.78 2.90 -9.16
C SER A 202 -21.12 4.39 -9.16
N ALA A 203 -20.43 5.18 -8.34
CA ALA A 203 -20.52 6.63 -8.28
C ALA A 203 -19.70 7.29 -9.42
N CYS A 204 -20.22 8.42 -9.91
CA CYS A 204 -19.54 9.33 -10.83
C CYS A 204 -19.67 10.74 -10.26
N TYR A 205 -18.59 11.53 -10.34
CA TYR A 205 -18.56 12.87 -9.74
C TYR A 205 -19.67 13.78 -10.29
N CYS A 206 -19.85 13.81 -11.62
CA CYS A 206 -20.92 14.56 -12.28
C CYS A 206 -22.33 14.18 -11.79
N CYS A 207 -22.62 12.89 -11.60
CA CYS A 207 -23.95 12.42 -11.17
C CYS A 207 -24.26 12.85 -9.73
N SER A 208 -23.25 12.88 -8.85
CA SER A 208 -23.42 13.34 -7.46
C SER A 208 -23.70 14.84 -7.35
N HIS A 209 -23.39 15.62 -8.39
CA HIS A 209 -23.61 17.06 -8.46
C HIS A 209 -24.72 17.44 -9.46
N SER A 210 -25.62 16.50 -9.78
CA SER A 210 -26.75 16.73 -10.70
C SER A 210 -26.33 17.29 -12.07
N HIS A 211 -25.14 16.95 -12.56
CA HIS A 211 -24.58 17.45 -13.81
C HIS A 211 -24.43 18.97 -13.89
N VAL A 212 -24.26 19.65 -12.75
CA VAL A 212 -24.03 21.11 -12.70
C VAL A 212 -22.75 21.42 -11.93
N LYS A 213 -21.84 22.18 -12.55
CA LYS A 213 -20.62 22.71 -11.90
C LYS A 213 -20.61 24.23 -12.08
N ASP A 214 -20.57 24.97 -10.97
CA ASP A 214 -20.57 26.45 -10.96
C ASP A 214 -21.73 27.09 -11.76
N GLY A 215 -22.88 26.41 -11.80
CA GLY A 215 -24.08 26.87 -12.52
C GLY A 215 -24.10 26.53 -14.02
N VAL A 216 -23.07 25.87 -14.54
CA VAL A 216 -22.99 25.41 -15.93
C VAL A 216 -23.27 23.90 -15.99
N GLU A 217 -24.08 23.49 -16.96
CA GLU A 217 -24.35 22.07 -17.22
C GLU A 217 -23.10 21.40 -17.77
N MET A 218 -22.69 20.27 -17.17
CA MET A 218 -21.49 19.54 -17.56
C MET A 218 -21.83 18.18 -18.17
N ILE A 219 -20.95 17.69 -19.05
CA ILE A 219 -21.08 16.37 -19.68
C ILE A 219 -21.04 15.28 -18.59
N CYS A 220 -21.87 14.26 -18.76
CA CYS A 220 -21.89 13.11 -17.85
C CYS A 220 -20.65 12.22 -18.06
N ASP A 221 -19.70 12.24 -17.11
CA ASP A 221 -18.51 11.38 -17.09
C ASP A 221 -18.87 9.90 -17.31
N ARG A 222 -20.00 9.44 -16.73
CA ARG A 222 -20.44 8.04 -16.89
C ARG A 222 -20.62 7.66 -18.36
N VAL A 223 -21.22 8.54 -19.17
CA VAL A 223 -21.46 8.28 -20.59
C VAL A 223 -20.12 8.15 -21.32
N VAL A 224 -19.17 9.04 -21.00
CA VAL A 224 -17.83 9.01 -21.60
C VAL A 224 -17.09 7.73 -21.21
N ILE A 225 -17.05 7.39 -19.92
CA ILE A 225 -16.37 6.20 -19.40
C ILE A 225 -16.98 4.93 -20.00
N VAL A 226 -18.32 4.84 -20.11
CA VAL A 226 -18.97 3.66 -20.69
C VAL A 226 -18.57 3.47 -22.16
N ARG A 227 -18.47 4.55 -22.94
CA ARG A 227 -17.97 4.46 -24.32
C ARG A 227 -16.50 4.02 -24.37
N CYS A 228 -15.67 4.54 -23.48
CA CYS A 228 -14.28 4.10 -23.35
C CYS A 228 -14.21 2.61 -22.97
N ILE A 229 -15.09 2.16 -22.07
CA ILE A 229 -15.21 0.76 -21.67
C ILE A 229 -15.61 -0.12 -22.85
N GLU A 230 -16.60 0.26 -23.64
CA GLU A 230 -17.02 -0.48 -24.83
C GLU A 230 -15.87 -0.55 -25.86
N ALA A 231 -15.19 0.55 -26.11
CA ALA A 231 -14.04 0.59 -27.02
C ALA A 231 -12.87 -0.28 -26.54
N TRP A 232 -12.55 -0.24 -25.24
CA TRP A 232 -11.40 -0.94 -24.69
C TRP A 232 -11.68 -2.39 -24.39
N PHE A 233 -12.86 -2.71 -23.85
CA PHE A 233 -13.24 -4.02 -23.35
C PHE A 233 -14.19 -4.80 -24.26
N GLY A 234 -14.76 -4.16 -25.28
CA GLY A 234 -15.75 -4.72 -26.19
C GLY A 234 -17.17 -4.65 -25.66
N SER A 235 -17.37 -4.78 -24.34
CA SER A 235 -18.67 -4.54 -23.70
C SER A 235 -18.54 -4.23 -22.22
N VAL A 236 -19.61 -3.70 -21.63
CA VAL A 236 -19.72 -3.44 -20.18
C VAL A 236 -19.57 -4.73 -19.37
N GLU A 237 -20.13 -5.85 -19.83
CA GLU A 237 -20.08 -7.14 -19.14
C GLU A 237 -18.66 -7.70 -19.08
N HIS A 238 -17.89 -7.56 -20.17
CA HIS A 238 -16.49 -7.97 -20.20
C HIS A 238 -15.64 -7.13 -19.23
N PHE A 239 -15.91 -5.82 -19.16
CA PHE A 239 -15.27 -4.94 -18.19
C PHE A 239 -15.60 -5.34 -16.75
N GLU A 240 -16.87 -5.51 -16.40
CA GLU A 240 -17.26 -5.91 -15.05
C GLU A 240 -16.68 -7.29 -14.69
N THR A 241 -16.60 -8.21 -15.64
CA THR A 241 -15.96 -9.52 -15.45
C THR A 241 -14.47 -9.36 -15.17
N ALA A 242 -13.76 -8.50 -15.92
CA ALA A 242 -12.36 -8.19 -15.68
C ALA A 242 -12.15 -7.54 -14.29
N VAL A 243 -13.04 -6.64 -13.88
CA VAL A 243 -13.02 -6.01 -12.56
C VAL A 243 -13.21 -7.04 -11.44
N ARG A 244 -14.27 -7.84 -11.51
CA ARG A 244 -14.59 -8.88 -10.52
C ARG A 244 -13.53 -10.00 -10.47
N GLY A 245 -12.81 -10.23 -11.57
CA GLY A 245 -11.78 -11.26 -11.69
C GLY A 245 -10.37 -10.76 -11.42
N GLU A 246 -9.80 -10.06 -12.38
CA GLU A 246 -8.38 -9.70 -12.45
C GLU A 246 -8.05 -8.54 -11.53
N VAL A 247 -8.82 -7.45 -11.62
CA VAL A 247 -8.62 -6.26 -10.78
C VAL A 247 -8.77 -6.63 -9.31
N ARG A 248 -9.82 -7.40 -8.96
CA ARG A 248 -10.02 -7.93 -7.61
C ARG A 248 -8.80 -8.70 -7.09
N ARG A 249 -8.30 -9.66 -7.87
CA ARG A 249 -7.14 -10.48 -7.46
C ARG A 249 -5.89 -9.62 -7.27
N ALA A 250 -5.60 -8.73 -8.23
CA ALA A 250 -4.43 -7.86 -8.17
C ALA A 250 -4.51 -6.91 -6.96
N MET A 251 -5.66 -6.27 -6.74
CA MET A 251 -5.84 -5.33 -5.64
C MET A 251 -5.81 -6.02 -4.27
N VAL A 252 -6.51 -7.13 -4.09
CA VAL A 252 -6.46 -7.91 -2.83
C VAL A 252 -5.05 -8.42 -2.55
N HIS A 253 -4.34 -8.90 -3.57
CA HIS A 253 -2.96 -9.32 -3.39
C HIS A 253 -2.06 -8.18 -2.92
N GLN A 254 -2.14 -7.00 -3.54
CA GLN A 254 -1.37 -5.82 -3.14
C GLN A 254 -1.73 -5.37 -1.70
N LEU A 255 -3.02 -5.29 -1.38
CA LEU A 255 -3.51 -4.86 -0.06
C LEU A 255 -3.17 -5.85 1.05
N ALA A 256 -3.26 -7.17 0.82
CA ALA A 256 -2.99 -8.17 1.84
C ALA A 256 -1.49 -8.44 2.03
N ASN A 257 -0.69 -8.44 0.95
CA ASN A 257 0.69 -8.92 0.99
C ASN A 257 1.75 -7.81 0.95
N ASN A 258 1.47 -6.67 0.31
CA ASN A 258 2.51 -5.67 0.01
C ASN A 258 2.41 -4.41 0.88
N VAL A 259 1.37 -4.26 1.70
CA VAL A 259 1.21 -3.09 2.57
C VAL A 259 2.30 -3.01 3.64
N PHE A 260 2.52 -4.11 4.36
CA PHE A 260 3.51 -4.19 5.43
C PHE A 260 4.66 -5.13 5.06
N SER A 261 5.54 -4.68 4.17
CA SER A 261 6.77 -5.41 3.88
C SER A 261 7.76 -5.31 5.04
N TYR A 262 8.64 -6.30 5.18
CA TYR A 262 9.72 -6.29 6.17
C TYR A 262 10.52 -4.98 6.13
N TRP A 263 10.90 -4.52 4.94
CA TRP A 263 11.68 -3.30 4.77
C TRP A 263 10.93 -2.04 5.21
N ARG A 264 9.60 -1.99 5.04
CA ARG A 264 8.78 -0.88 5.56
C ARG A 264 8.76 -0.87 7.09
N ILE A 265 8.70 -2.05 7.71
CA ILE A 265 8.74 -2.16 9.17
C ILE A 265 10.13 -1.73 9.68
N VAL A 266 11.20 -2.19 9.05
CA VAL A 266 12.57 -1.74 9.36
C VAL A 266 12.70 -0.22 9.20
N GLN A 267 12.17 0.34 8.11
CA GLN A 267 12.19 1.79 7.88
C GLN A 267 11.44 2.55 8.99
N ALA A 268 10.28 2.05 9.43
CA ALA A 268 9.52 2.64 10.54
C ALA A 268 10.24 2.52 11.90
N LEU A 269 11.15 1.55 12.05
CA LEU A 269 11.99 1.37 13.23
C LEU A 269 13.34 2.09 13.14
N ALA A 270 13.72 2.66 11.98
CA ALA A 270 15.01 3.32 11.82
C ALA A 270 15.22 4.50 12.79
N PRO A 271 14.23 5.36 13.05
CA PRO A 271 14.39 6.45 14.02
C PRO A 271 14.65 5.94 15.44
N THR A 272 14.10 4.78 15.77
CA THR A 272 14.34 4.10 17.04
C THR A 272 15.78 3.59 17.16
N MET A 273 16.38 3.15 16.05
CA MET A 273 17.81 2.82 15.97
C MET A 273 18.68 4.06 16.19
N TRP A 274 18.36 5.18 15.53
CA TRP A 274 19.10 6.43 15.70
C TRP A 274 19.05 6.90 17.15
N LEU A 275 17.86 6.85 17.77
CA LEU A 275 17.71 7.16 19.18
C LEU A 275 18.57 6.25 20.08
N HIS A 276 18.67 4.95 19.76
CA HIS A 276 19.60 4.05 20.45
C HIS A 276 21.05 4.48 20.26
N MET A 277 21.47 4.82 19.04
CA MET A 277 22.85 5.25 18.77
C MET A 277 23.20 6.54 19.51
N ASP A 278 22.28 7.50 19.56
CA ASP A 278 22.49 8.78 20.26
C ASP A 278 22.59 8.59 21.78
N LEU A 279 21.72 7.77 22.37
CA LEU A 279 21.74 7.49 23.82
C LEU A 279 22.97 6.70 24.26
N LEU A 280 23.56 5.92 23.36
CA LEU A 280 24.72 5.07 23.62
C LEU A 280 26.06 5.71 23.23
N ALA A 281 26.04 6.89 22.60
CA ALA A 281 27.25 7.58 22.17
C ALA A 281 28.32 7.77 23.28
N PRO A 282 27.98 8.04 24.55
CA PRO A 282 28.98 8.20 25.62
C PRO A 282 29.73 6.91 25.97
N ASP A 283 29.02 5.76 25.94
CA ASP A 283 29.52 4.44 26.36
C ASP A 283 29.51 3.45 25.19
N PHE A 284 29.83 3.94 23.99
CA PHE A 284 29.67 3.18 22.76
C PHE A 284 30.57 1.95 22.78
N THR A 285 29.95 0.78 22.93
CA THR A 285 30.63 -0.52 22.79
C THR A 285 30.03 -1.28 21.62
N VAL A 286 30.87 -2.01 20.90
CA VAL A 286 30.47 -2.88 19.77
C VAL A 286 29.32 -3.82 20.18
N HIS A 287 29.35 -4.31 21.41
CA HIS A 287 28.30 -5.16 21.98
C HIS A 287 26.93 -4.47 21.99
N LEU A 288 26.82 -3.25 22.51
CA LEU A 288 25.54 -2.55 22.58
C LEU A 288 24.99 -2.20 21.19
N SER A 289 25.86 -1.86 20.23
CA SER A 289 25.46 -1.64 18.83
C SER A 289 24.94 -2.91 18.17
N LEU A 290 25.61 -4.05 18.38
CA LEU A 290 25.15 -5.34 17.86
C LEU A 290 23.78 -5.72 18.42
N VAL A 291 23.56 -5.52 19.73
CA VAL A 291 22.26 -5.72 20.36
C VAL A 291 21.21 -4.81 19.72
N ALA A 292 21.47 -3.50 19.61
CA ALA A 292 20.53 -2.56 19.01
C ALA A 292 20.14 -2.96 17.58
N CYS A 293 21.13 -3.31 16.75
CA CYS A 293 20.91 -3.81 15.38
C CYS A 293 20.08 -5.10 15.37
N THR A 294 20.33 -6.03 16.29
CA THR A 294 19.55 -7.27 16.43
C THR A 294 18.07 -6.99 16.67
N TYR A 295 17.79 -6.08 17.61
CA TYR A 295 16.41 -5.75 17.95
C TYR A 295 15.70 -5.06 16.78
N VAL A 296 16.34 -4.08 16.15
CA VAL A 296 15.73 -3.26 15.09
C VAL A 296 15.60 -4.01 13.77
N PHE A 297 16.62 -4.75 13.34
CA PHE A 297 16.61 -5.42 12.04
C PHE A 297 16.00 -6.82 12.12
N THR A 298 16.14 -7.54 13.23
CA THR A 298 15.68 -8.94 13.28
C THR A 298 14.44 -9.10 14.14
N LEU A 299 14.55 -8.84 15.44
CA LEU A 299 13.50 -9.23 16.38
C LEU A 299 12.19 -8.47 16.17
N LEU A 300 12.23 -7.13 16.22
CA LEU A 300 11.04 -6.30 16.15
C LEU A 300 10.29 -6.44 14.81
N PRO A 301 10.96 -6.42 13.64
CA PRO A 301 10.27 -6.61 12.37
C PRO A 301 9.54 -7.93 12.28
N ILE A 302 10.11 -9.01 12.81
CA ILE A 302 9.48 -10.30 12.67
C ILE A 302 8.38 -10.51 13.70
N VAL A 303 8.53 -10.02 14.93
CA VAL A 303 7.39 -9.95 15.88
C VAL A 303 6.23 -9.19 15.24
N ALA A 304 6.50 -8.06 14.59
CA ALA A 304 5.48 -7.32 13.85
C ALA A 304 4.86 -8.14 12.71
N LEU A 305 5.65 -8.88 11.92
CA LEU A 305 5.14 -9.76 10.87
C LEU A 305 4.26 -10.90 11.42
N ILE A 306 4.62 -11.50 12.55
CA ILE A 306 3.80 -12.50 13.24
C ILE A 306 2.46 -11.88 13.67
N CYS A 307 2.51 -10.72 14.33
CA CYS A 307 1.32 -9.98 14.74
C CYS A 307 0.44 -9.61 13.53
N LEU A 308 1.03 -9.19 12.42
CA LEU A 308 0.32 -8.87 11.17
C LEU A 308 -0.43 -10.08 10.61
N ARG A 309 0.19 -11.28 10.61
CA ARG A 309 -0.48 -12.51 10.17
C ARG A 309 -1.59 -12.95 11.11
N ILE A 310 -1.41 -12.75 12.41
CA ILE A 310 -2.48 -12.98 13.40
C ILE A 310 -3.65 -12.01 13.13
N CYS A 311 -3.37 -10.71 12.96
CA CYS A 311 -4.39 -9.73 12.61
C CYS A 311 -5.13 -10.11 11.33
N TYR A 312 -4.40 -10.56 10.30
CA TYR A 312 -5.00 -11.06 9.08
C TYR A 312 -5.94 -12.24 9.35
N GLY A 313 -5.52 -13.25 10.12
CA GLY A 313 -6.37 -14.39 10.49
C GLY A 313 -7.61 -14.00 11.29
N LEU A 314 -7.50 -13.02 12.18
CA LEU A 314 -8.58 -12.53 13.04
C LEU A 314 -9.59 -11.63 12.31
N ARG A 315 -9.28 -11.14 11.10
CA ARG A 315 -10.11 -10.18 10.34
C ARG A 315 -11.58 -10.59 10.21
N LYS A 316 -11.87 -11.89 10.07
CA LYS A 316 -13.22 -12.43 9.92
C LYS A 316 -14.09 -12.20 11.16
N PHE A 317 -13.47 -12.16 12.33
CA PHE A 317 -14.14 -11.94 13.61
C PHE A 317 -14.32 -10.45 13.94
N PHE A 318 -13.81 -9.54 13.09
CA PHE A 318 -13.90 -8.10 13.30
C PHE A 318 -15.31 -7.53 13.03
N ARG A 319 -16.27 -8.37 12.62
CA ARG A 319 -17.69 -8.05 12.44
C ARG A 319 -18.43 -8.08 13.79
N GLY A 320 -18.20 -7.08 14.64
CA GLY A 320 -18.79 -7.03 15.97
C GLY A 320 -18.92 -5.62 16.53
N SER A 321 -19.43 -5.55 17.77
CA SER A 321 -19.47 -4.31 18.54
C SER A 321 -18.05 -3.75 18.76
N GLN A 322 -17.95 -2.44 19.04
CA GLN A 322 -16.66 -1.79 19.30
C GLN A 322 -15.86 -2.47 20.43
N CYS A 323 -16.52 -2.95 21.48
CA CYS A 323 -15.87 -3.70 22.55
C CYS A 323 -15.24 -5.02 22.05
N CYS A 324 -15.91 -5.74 21.15
CA CYS A 324 -15.37 -6.96 20.56
C CYS A 324 -14.12 -6.66 19.71
N LYS A 325 -14.14 -5.57 18.93
CA LYS A 325 -12.98 -5.12 18.13
C LYS A 325 -11.78 -4.77 19.00
N ILE A 326 -11.99 -4.05 20.10
CA ILE A 326 -10.92 -3.71 21.06
C ILE A 326 -10.38 -4.98 21.71
N LEU A 327 -11.27 -5.88 22.18
CA LEU A 327 -10.87 -7.15 22.78
C LEU A 327 -10.05 -7.99 21.80
N LEU A 328 -10.48 -8.07 20.53
CA LEU A 328 -9.76 -8.82 19.50
C LEU A 328 -8.37 -8.23 19.22
N SER A 329 -8.23 -6.90 19.34
CA SER A 329 -6.94 -6.20 19.20
C SER A 329 -5.96 -6.50 20.33
N THR A 330 -6.43 -7.00 21.49
CA THR A 330 -5.55 -7.42 22.59
C THR A 330 -4.80 -8.72 22.29
N VAL A 331 -5.31 -9.56 21.38
CA VAL A 331 -4.70 -10.86 21.00
C VAL A 331 -3.33 -10.69 20.34
N PRO A 332 -3.16 -9.96 19.22
CA PRO A 332 -1.85 -9.76 18.61
C PRO A 332 -0.89 -9.03 19.57
N LEU A 333 -1.40 -8.14 20.42
CA LEU A 333 -0.60 -7.45 21.43
C LEU A 333 -0.07 -8.41 22.49
N ALA A 334 -0.91 -9.29 23.04
CA ALA A 334 -0.51 -10.30 24.01
C ALA A 334 0.54 -11.26 23.43
N VAL A 335 0.38 -11.67 22.17
CA VAL A 335 1.38 -12.50 21.48
C VAL A 335 2.70 -11.74 21.28
N GLY A 336 2.64 -10.46 20.89
CA GLY A 336 3.83 -9.62 20.78
C GLY A 336 4.58 -9.47 22.12
N ILE A 337 3.85 -9.19 23.20
CA ILE A 337 4.42 -9.08 24.56
C ILE A 337 5.03 -10.40 25.02
N LEU A 338 4.32 -11.52 24.84
CA LEU A 338 4.82 -12.85 25.22
C LEU A 338 6.08 -13.20 24.44
N THR A 339 6.09 -12.95 23.13
CA THR A 339 7.26 -13.21 22.27
C THR A 339 8.45 -12.37 22.75
N TYR A 340 8.25 -11.07 22.95
CA TYR A 340 9.30 -10.18 23.47
C TYR A 340 9.81 -10.65 24.84
N ALA A 341 8.93 -11.00 25.77
CA ALA A 341 9.30 -11.47 27.10
C ALA A 341 10.13 -12.76 27.06
N ILE A 342 9.80 -13.70 26.17
CA ILE A 342 10.59 -14.93 25.94
C ILE A 342 11.98 -14.56 25.43
N PHE A 343 12.09 -13.71 24.42
CA PHE A 343 13.39 -13.27 23.90
C PHE A 343 14.22 -12.55 24.96
N PHE A 344 13.60 -11.66 25.72
CA PHE A 344 14.25 -10.95 26.81
C PHE A 344 14.73 -11.91 27.91
N TYR A 345 13.91 -12.89 28.29
CA TYR A 345 14.29 -13.92 29.26
C TYR A 345 15.47 -14.76 28.78
N VAL A 346 15.44 -15.17 27.51
CA VAL A 346 16.54 -15.94 26.90
C VAL A 346 17.83 -15.13 26.89
N ASP A 347 17.79 -13.87 26.44
CA ASP A 347 18.95 -12.97 26.35
C ASP A 347 19.54 -12.61 27.72
N LYS A 348 18.69 -12.27 28.70
CA LYS A 348 19.14 -11.72 30.00
C LYS A 348 19.37 -12.74 31.09
N ILE A 349 18.68 -13.89 31.05
CA ILE A 349 18.69 -14.85 32.16
C ILE A 349 19.27 -16.18 31.70
N LEU A 350 18.63 -16.83 30.73
CA LEU A 350 18.97 -18.20 30.36
C LEU A 350 20.38 -18.29 29.80
N LEU A 351 20.71 -17.43 28.84
CA LEU A 351 21.93 -17.55 28.07
C LEU A 351 23.18 -17.14 28.85
N PRO A 352 23.17 -16.07 29.69
CA PRO A 352 24.22 -15.87 30.68
C PRO A 352 24.42 -17.10 31.56
N HIS A 353 23.36 -17.70 32.13
CA HIS A 353 23.49 -18.89 32.95
C HIS A 353 24.05 -20.12 32.22
N LEU A 354 23.68 -20.34 30.96
CA LEU A 354 24.17 -21.47 30.18
C LEU A 354 25.63 -21.28 29.72
N LEU A 355 26.04 -20.05 29.44
CA LEU A 355 27.36 -19.73 28.88
C LEU A 355 28.40 -19.33 29.94
N ASP A 356 27.98 -18.89 31.14
CA ASP A 356 28.88 -18.64 32.28
C ASP A 356 29.58 -19.92 32.74
N VAL A 357 29.06 -21.10 32.37
CA VAL A 357 29.51 -22.37 32.91
C VAL A 357 30.94 -22.73 32.51
N GLN A 358 31.59 -22.13 31.48
CA GLN A 358 33.02 -22.46 31.26
C GLN A 358 33.92 -21.62 30.31
N TYR A 359 33.44 -20.75 29.40
CA TYR A 359 34.33 -20.27 28.30
C TYR A 359 34.33 -18.76 27.95
N PHE A 360 33.37 -17.94 28.38
CA PHE A 360 33.19 -16.57 27.84
C PHE A 360 33.33 -15.42 28.83
N HIS A 361 34.12 -15.57 29.89
CA HIS A 361 34.26 -14.50 30.90
C HIS A 361 34.89 -13.20 30.39
N SER A 362 35.59 -13.22 29.25
CA SER A 362 36.39 -12.08 28.79
C SER A 362 35.73 -11.22 27.69
N ASP A 363 34.81 -11.78 26.89
CA ASP A 363 34.22 -11.06 25.75
C ASP A 363 32.73 -11.39 25.58
N PRO A 364 31.82 -10.39 25.70
CA PRO A 364 30.39 -10.59 25.51
C PRO A 364 29.96 -10.69 24.04
N VAL A 365 30.83 -10.38 23.06
CA VAL A 365 30.49 -10.36 21.63
C VAL A 365 30.06 -11.74 21.08
N PRO A 366 30.79 -12.85 21.33
CA PRO A 366 30.42 -14.16 20.79
C PRO A 366 29.06 -14.64 21.32
N ARG A 367 28.75 -14.31 22.58
CA ARG A 367 27.46 -14.59 23.21
C ARG A 367 26.32 -13.93 22.43
N THR A 368 26.44 -12.64 22.16
CA THR A 368 25.44 -11.87 21.41
C THR A 368 25.29 -12.40 19.98
N ALA A 369 26.40 -12.79 19.34
CA ALA A 369 26.38 -13.40 18.00
C ALA A 369 25.60 -14.73 17.96
N ILE A 370 25.72 -15.57 19.00
CA ILE A 370 24.96 -16.83 19.10
C ILE A 370 23.46 -16.55 19.28
N VAL A 371 23.08 -15.61 20.16
CA VAL A 371 21.68 -15.20 20.32
C VAL A 371 21.11 -14.70 19.01
N LEU A 372 21.87 -13.85 18.31
CA LEU A 372 21.54 -13.34 16.98
C LEU A 372 21.25 -14.48 16.00
N GLY A 373 22.14 -15.47 15.93
CA GLY A 373 21.99 -16.62 15.05
C GLY A 373 20.74 -17.44 15.37
N ILE A 374 20.58 -17.84 16.64
CA ILE A 374 19.44 -18.66 17.09
C ILE A 374 18.13 -17.90 16.89
N SER A 375 18.08 -16.63 17.30
CA SER A 375 16.91 -15.78 17.17
C SER A 375 16.54 -15.61 15.70
N SER A 376 17.49 -15.32 14.82
CA SER A 376 17.22 -15.18 13.39
C SER A 376 16.64 -16.47 12.80
N VAL A 377 17.22 -17.64 13.12
CA VAL A 377 16.75 -18.94 12.61
C VAL A 377 15.37 -19.28 13.14
N ALA A 378 15.16 -19.25 14.46
CA ALA A 378 13.86 -19.54 15.08
C ALA A 378 12.76 -18.65 14.50
N THR A 379 13.12 -17.40 14.21
CA THR A 379 12.18 -16.41 13.75
C THR A 379 11.86 -16.55 12.26
N VAL A 380 12.83 -16.95 11.41
CA VAL A 380 12.56 -17.38 10.03
C VAL A 380 11.67 -18.62 10.01
N LEU A 381 11.92 -19.60 10.89
CA LEU A 381 11.09 -20.81 10.99
C LEU A 381 9.64 -20.45 11.37
N LEU A 382 9.44 -19.59 12.37
CA LEU A 382 8.10 -19.10 12.74
C LEU A 382 7.39 -18.41 11.56
N TRP A 383 8.11 -17.61 10.78
CA TRP A 383 7.56 -16.96 9.59
C TRP A 383 7.18 -17.96 8.49
N LEU A 384 7.95 -19.05 8.33
CA LEU A 384 7.64 -20.12 7.38
C LEU A 384 6.46 -21.00 7.84
N CYS A 385 6.27 -21.17 9.15
CA CYS A 385 5.18 -21.98 9.71
C CYS A 385 3.82 -21.28 9.62
N LEU A 386 3.79 -19.96 9.51
CA LEU A 386 2.55 -19.23 9.37
C LEU A 386 2.01 -19.40 7.93
N PRO A 387 0.68 -19.50 7.74
CA PRO A 387 0.10 -19.57 6.40
C PRO A 387 0.45 -18.32 5.59
N SER A 388 0.65 -18.48 4.29
CA SER A 388 0.75 -17.35 3.35
C SER A 388 -0.55 -16.56 3.36
N MET A 389 -0.45 -15.23 3.34
CA MET A 389 -1.61 -14.32 3.38
C MET A 389 -2.43 -14.35 2.10
#